data_AF-A0A376KIG1-F1
#
_entry.id   AF-A0A376KIG1-F1
#
_cell.length_a   1.000
_cell.length_b   1.000
_cell.length_c   1.000
_cell.angle_alpha   90.00
_cell.angle_beta   90.00
_cell.angle_gamma   90.00
#
_symmetry.space_group_name_H-M   'P 1'
#
loop_
_entity.id
_entity.type
_entity.pdbx_description
1 polymer ?
#
loop_
_entity_poly.entity_id
_entity_poly.type
_entity_poly.pdbx_seq_one_letter_code
_entity_poly.pdbx_strand_id
1 'polypeptide(L)'
;MKKRRKEPETLREHCRHIFGDEPPVLCVWETEFDYADAELKALAAKEWQQISVWDLSAYYVLNLVYNEPMQIELFRYLFPLCLAQWHETVLAGGYGDHFEESLMKALCRPYLWQEMMNASQRQQVRQFLLDTALQRMDNERGFQ
;
A
#
# COMPACT_ATOMS: atom_id res chain seq x y z
N MET A 1 30.77 -22.37 8.43
CA MET A 1 29.42 -21.78 8.55
C MET A 1 28.93 -21.40 7.15
N LYS A 2 27.89 -22.07 6.64
CA LYS A 2 27.30 -21.72 5.32
C LYS A 2 26.58 -20.38 5.48
N LYS A 3 27.05 -19.32 4.81
CA LYS A 3 26.30 -18.08 4.65
C LYS A 3 24.99 -18.45 3.93
N ARG A 4 23.85 -18.46 4.65
CA ARG A 4 22.54 -18.52 4.00
C ARG A 4 22.48 -17.31 3.08
N ARG A 5 22.43 -17.52 1.76
CA ARG A 5 22.06 -16.45 0.82
C ARG A 5 20.67 -16.00 1.25
N LYS A 6 20.55 -14.75 1.71
CA LYS A 6 19.24 -14.12 1.89
C LYS A 6 18.59 -14.10 0.52
N GLU A 7 17.39 -14.64 0.40
CA GLU A 7 16.57 -14.46 -0.79
C GLU A 7 16.40 -12.95 -1.06
N PRO A 8 16.31 -12.53 -2.33
CA PRO A 8 16.09 -11.12 -2.63
C PRO A 8 14.78 -10.66 -2.00
N GLU A 9 14.80 -9.49 -1.38
CA GLU A 9 13.61 -8.84 -0.81
C GLU A 9 12.57 -8.65 -1.91
N THR A 10 11.34 -9.08 -1.64
CA THR A 10 10.19 -8.86 -2.52
C THR A 10 9.72 -7.41 -2.41
N LEU A 11 9.06 -6.89 -3.45
CA LEU A 11 8.53 -5.53 -3.46
C LEU A 11 7.58 -5.26 -2.28
N ARG A 12 6.73 -6.23 -1.94
CA ARG A 12 5.81 -6.14 -0.79
C ARG A 12 6.57 -6.05 0.54
N GLU A 13 7.66 -6.80 0.71
CA GLU A 13 8.53 -6.69 1.89
C GLU A 13 9.17 -5.31 1.96
N HIS A 14 9.72 -4.82 0.84
CA HIS A 14 10.32 -3.50 0.77
C HIS A 14 9.34 -2.39 1.22
N CYS A 15 8.12 -2.39 0.67
CA CYS A 15 7.11 -1.42 1.05
C CYS A 15 6.71 -1.55 2.53
N ARG A 16 6.53 -2.79 3.04
CA ARG A 16 6.20 -3.02 4.46
C ARG A 16 7.30 -2.50 5.40
N HIS A 17 8.56 -2.62 5.00
CA HIS A 17 9.68 -2.16 5.81
C HIS A 17 9.66 -0.65 6.05
N ILE A 18 9.16 0.15 5.09
CA ILE A 18 8.95 1.60 5.26
C ILE A 18 8.04 1.88 6.47
N PHE A 19 7.09 0.99 6.74
CA PHE A 19 6.11 1.10 7.81
C PHE A 19 6.44 0.25 9.04
N GLY A 20 7.65 -0.29 9.13
CA GLY A 20 8.11 -1.04 10.30
C GLY A 20 7.56 -2.47 10.38
N ASP A 21 7.14 -3.05 9.26
CA ASP A 21 6.67 -4.44 9.17
C ASP A 21 5.50 -4.76 10.12
N GLU A 22 4.58 -3.81 10.28
CA GLU A 22 3.41 -3.92 11.17
C GLU A 22 2.71 -5.30 11.01
N PRO A 23 2.36 -5.99 12.11
CA PRO A 23 1.67 -7.27 12.04
C PRO A 23 0.20 -7.14 11.67
N PRO A 24 -0.50 -8.25 11.35
CA PRO A 24 -1.95 -8.26 11.18
C PRO A 24 -2.68 -7.61 12.36
N VAL A 25 -3.73 -6.84 12.06
CA VAL A 25 -4.46 -6.04 13.04
C VAL A 25 -5.72 -6.79 13.49
N LEU A 26 -5.70 -7.27 14.73
CA LEU A 26 -6.78 -8.11 15.29
C LEU A 26 -8.00 -7.32 15.76
N CYS A 27 -7.82 -6.03 16.07
CA CYS A 27 -8.89 -5.16 16.56
C CYS A 27 -9.01 -3.95 15.63
N VAL A 28 -10.03 -3.97 14.77
CA VAL A 28 -10.35 -2.86 13.88
C VAL A 28 -11.55 -2.11 14.44
N TRP A 29 -11.33 -0.84 14.79
CA TRP A 29 -12.40 0.08 15.21
C TRP A 29 -12.90 0.96 14.07
N GLU A 30 -12.13 1.07 12.99
CA GLU A 30 -12.51 1.82 11.80
C GLU A 30 -13.70 1.16 11.09
N THR A 31 -14.70 1.96 10.73
CA THR A 31 -15.81 1.54 9.86
C THR A 31 -15.34 1.57 8.41
N GLU A 32 -15.60 0.51 7.67
CA GLU A 32 -15.30 0.44 6.24
C GLU A 32 -16.22 1.40 5.46
N PHE A 33 -15.70 2.03 4.41
CA PHE A 33 -16.38 3.11 3.69
C PHE A 33 -17.77 2.71 3.17
N ASP A 34 -17.91 1.50 2.61
CA ASP A 34 -19.15 0.92 2.10
C ASP A 34 -19.85 0.03 3.16
N TYR A 35 -19.52 0.20 4.44
CA TYR A 35 -20.06 -0.54 5.59
C TYR A 35 -19.74 -2.05 5.60
N ALA A 36 -18.70 -2.48 4.88
CA ALA A 36 -18.20 -3.86 4.88
C ALA A 36 -17.25 -4.14 6.07
N ASP A 37 -17.68 -3.81 7.29
CA ASP A 37 -16.85 -3.85 8.51
C ASP A 37 -16.31 -5.24 8.83
N ALA A 38 -17.09 -6.28 8.52
CA ALA A 38 -16.70 -7.67 8.78
C ALA A 38 -15.58 -8.11 7.83
N GLU A 39 -15.66 -7.70 6.57
CA GLU A 39 -14.69 -7.94 5.52
C GLU A 39 -13.40 -7.18 5.77
N LEU A 40 -13.48 -5.90 6.19
CA LEU A 40 -12.31 -5.14 6.60
C LEU A 40 -11.60 -5.80 7.80
N LYS A 41 -12.34 -6.28 8.80
CA LYS A 41 -11.78 -7.03 9.94
C LYS A 41 -11.11 -8.33 9.50
N ALA A 42 -11.74 -9.07 8.60
CA ALA A 42 -11.17 -10.31 8.05
C ALA A 42 -9.89 -10.02 7.24
N LEU A 43 -9.87 -8.96 6.44
CA LEU A 43 -8.71 -8.49 5.69
C LEU A 43 -7.57 -8.08 6.62
N ALA A 44 -7.86 -7.29 7.66
CA ALA A 44 -6.88 -6.81 8.62
C ALA A 44 -6.18 -7.95 9.39
N ALA A 45 -6.88 -9.04 9.65
CA ALA A 45 -6.34 -10.23 10.33
C ALA A 45 -5.63 -11.22 9.37
N LYS A 46 -5.75 -11.05 8.05
CA LYS A 46 -5.17 -11.94 7.04
C LYS A 46 -3.67 -11.74 6.95
N GLU A 47 -2.90 -12.83 6.82
CA GLU A 47 -1.45 -12.76 6.57
C GLU A 47 -1.17 -12.01 5.26
N TRP A 48 -0.20 -11.08 5.29
CA TRP A 48 0.01 -10.12 4.20
C TRP A 48 0.38 -10.77 2.87
N GLN A 49 1.03 -11.93 2.90
CA GLN A 49 1.37 -12.70 1.70
C GLN A 49 0.12 -13.23 0.99
N GLN A 50 -1.00 -13.36 1.70
CA GLN A 50 -2.25 -13.90 1.18
C GLN A 50 -3.21 -12.81 0.71
N ILE A 51 -2.92 -11.53 1.02
CA ILE A 51 -3.77 -10.39 0.63
C ILE A 51 -3.64 -10.16 -0.88
N SER A 52 -4.77 -10.22 -1.59
CA SER A 52 -4.86 -10.00 -3.03
C SER A 52 -5.18 -8.55 -3.35
N VAL A 53 -4.96 -8.15 -4.62
CA VAL A 53 -5.42 -6.85 -5.13
C VAL A 53 -6.92 -6.67 -4.99
N TRP A 54 -7.69 -7.74 -5.18
CA TRP A 54 -9.14 -7.70 -5.04
C TRP A 54 -9.54 -7.38 -3.60
N ASP A 55 -8.88 -8.00 -2.61
CA ASP A 55 -9.16 -7.71 -1.20
C ASP A 55 -8.94 -6.22 -0.88
N LEU A 56 -7.80 -5.65 -1.33
CA LEU A 56 -7.47 -4.24 -1.11
C LEU A 56 -8.42 -3.29 -1.86
N SER A 57 -8.79 -3.65 -3.09
CA SER A 57 -9.69 -2.86 -3.91
C SER A 57 -11.13 -2.88 -3.40
N ALA A 58 -11.59 -4.02 -2.88
CA ALA A 58 -12.97 -4.19 -2.44
C ALA A 58 -13.24 -3.62 -1.06
N TYR A 59 -12.24 -3.65 -0.15
CA TYR A 59 -12.50 -3.43 1.28
C TYR A 59 -11.58 -2.40 1.94
N TYR A 60 -10.72 -1.69 1.20
CA TYR A 60 -9.77 -0.79 1.86
C TYR A 60 -9.36 0.46 1.08
N VAL A 61 -9.18 0.39 -0.25
CA VAL A 61 -8.65 1.54 -1.00
C VAL A 61 -9.54 2.79 -0.90
N LEU A 62 -10.86 2.62 -0.73
CA LEU A 62 -11.80 3.73 -0.54
C LEU A 62 -11.75 4.33 0.87
N ASN A 63 -11.42 3.55 1.90
CA ASN A 63 -11.15 4.11 3.24
C ASN A 63 -9.99 5.12 3.18
N LEU A 64 -8.94 4.83 2.40
CA LEU A 64 -7.84 5.77 2.19
C LEU A 64 -8.32 7.09 1.55
N VAL A 65 -9.43 7.09 0.82
CA VAL A 65 -9.99 8.29 0.16
C VAL A 65 -10.94 9.04 1.09
N TYR A 66 -11.75 8.33 1.87
CA TYR A 66 -12.92 8.93 2.52
C TYR A 66 -12.91 8.89 4.04
N ASN A 67 -12.19 7.96 4.67
CA ASN A 67 -12.21 7.85 6.12
C ASN A 67 -11.32 8.90 6.79
N GLU A 68 -11.86 9.50 7.84
CA GLU A 68 -11.19 10.41 8.78
C GLU A 68 -12.04 10.51 10.06
N PRO A 69 -11.56 10.07 11.23
CA PRO A 69 -10.23 9.54 11.52
C PRO A 69 -10.02 8.11 10.98
N MET A 70 -8.77 7.74 10.73
CA MET A 70 -8.35 6.40 10.34
C MET A 70 -7.53 5.72 11.43
N GLN A 71 -7.59 4.39 11.48
CA GLN A 71 -6.79 3.59 12.42
C GLN A 71 -5.34 3.47 11.93
N ILE A 72 -4.40 3.97 12.72
CA ILE A 72 -2.99 4.06 12.30
C ILE A 72 -2.32 2.70 12.13
N GLU A 73 -2.65 1.72 12.96
CA GLU A 73 -2.13 0.36 12.86
C GLU A 73 -2.64 -0.32 11.58
N LEU A 74 -3.93 -0.15 11.28
CA LEU A 74 -4.55 -0.67 10.05
C LEU A 74 -3.91 -0.02 8.82
N PHE A 75 -3.67 1.29 8.88
CA PHE A 75 -2.98 2.02 7.82
C PHE A 75 -1.56 1.48 7.59
N ARG A 76 -0.76 1.37 8.65
CA ARG A 76 0.62 0.85 8.58
C ARG A 76 0.68 -0.59 8.08
N TYR A 77 -0.38 -1.37 8.32
CA TYR A 77 -0.46 -2.75 7.85
C TYR A 77 -0.83 -2.87 6.37
N LEU A 78 -1.89 -2.19 5.92
CA LEU A 78 -2.47 -2.39 4.58
C LEU A 78 -1.95 -1.43 3.52
N PHE A 79 -1.67 -0.17 3.86
CA PHE A 79 -1.18 0.83 2.90
C PHE A 79 0.11 0.43 2.16
N PRO A 80 1.11 -0.22 2.80
CA PRO A 80 2.30 -0.68 2.09
C PRO A 80 2.00 -1.67 0.96
N LEU A 81 0.97 -2.50 1.14
CA LEU A 81 0.54 -3.45 0.11
C LEU A 81 -0.11 -2.71 -1.07
N CYS A 82 -0.81 -1.61 -0.81
CA CYS A 82 -1.32 -0.74 -1.86
C CYS A 82 -0.20 -0.10 -2.69
N LEU A 83 0.89 0.35 -2.05
CA LEU A 83 2.05 0.91 -2.76
C LEU A 83 2.72 -0.13 -3.68
N ALA A 84 2.95 -1.34 -3.16
CA ALA A 84 3.53 -2.43 -3.95
C ALA A 84 2.64 -2.79 -5.15
N GLN A 85 1.33 -2.91 -4.93
CA GLN A 85 0.37 -3.22 -5.99
C GLN A 85 0.34 -2.13 -7.07
N TRP A 86 0.34 -0.87 -6.66
CA TRP A 86 0.38 0.25 -7.60
C TRP A 86 1.64 0.25 -8.46
N HIS A 87 2.81 0.02 -7.86
CA HIS A 87 4.06 -0.08 -8.60
C HIS A 87 4.01 -1.19 -9.65
N GLU A 88 3.52 -2.38 -9.30
CA GLU A 88 3.35 -3.48 -10.25
C GLU A 88 2.43 -3.10 -11.41
N THR A 89 1.27 -2.49 -11.11
CA THR A 89 0.30 -2.06 -12.14
C THR A 89 0.91 -1.03 -13.10
N VAL A 90 1.56 0.01 -12.55
CA VAL A 90 2.19 1.07 -13.35
C VAL A 90 3.27 0.50 -14.27
N LEU A 91 4.14 -0.37 -13.77
CA LEU A 91 5.21 -0.94 -14.59
C LEU A 91 4.70 -1.96 -15.61
N ALA A 92 3.61 -2.67 -15.33
CA ALA A 92 2.98 -3.59 -16.28
C ALA A 92 2.25 -2.87 -17.44
N GLY A 93 2.07 -1.55 -17.36
CA GLY A 93 1.31 -0.78 -18.36
C GLY A 93 -0.19 -0.90 -18.22
N GLY A 94 -0.66 -1.38 -17.06
CA GLY A 94 -2.03 -1.13 -16.64
C GLY A 94 -2.19 0.35 -16.31
N TYR A 95 -3.27 0.95 -16.78
CA TYR A 95 -3.68 2.29 -16.35
C TYR A 95 -5.20 2.34 -16.23
N GLY A 96 -5.69 3.06 -15.22
CA GLY A 96 -7.10 3.46 -15.11
C GLY A 96 -8.03 2.37 -14.61
N ASP A 97 -7.51 1.44 -13.80
CA ASP A 97 -8.38 0.59 -13.00
C ASP A 97 -8.89 1.34 -11.75
N HIS A 98 -9.98 0.83 -11.17
CA HIS A 98 -10.61 1.44 -10.01
C HIS A 98 -9.66 1.58 -8.82
N PHE A 99 -8.72 0.64 -8.66
CA PHE A 99 -7.77 0.62 -7.56
C PHE A 99 -6.76 1.77 -7.69
N GLU A 100 -6.11 1.90 -8.85
CA GLU A 100 -5.14 2.94 -9.13
C GLU A 100 -5.77 4.33 -9.00
N GLU A 101 -6.93 4.56 -9.61
CA GLU A 101 -7.61 5.85 -9.52
C GLU A 101 -7.92 6.24 -8.08
N SER A 102 -8.37 5.27 -7.28
CA SER A 102 -8.69 5.49 -5.86
C SER A 102 -7.44 5.76 -5.04
N LEU A 103 -6.36 5.00 -5.26
CA LEU A 103 -5.09 5.24 -4.56
C LEU A 103 -4.48 6.59 -4.92
N MET A 104 -4.54 7.01 -6.19
CA MET A 104 -4.06 8.33 -6.60
C MET A 104 -4.86 9.46 -5.95
N LYS A 105 -6.19 9.32 -5.85
CA LYS A 105 -7.03 10.26 -5.09
C LYS A 105 -6.64 10.29 -3.60
N ALA A 106 -6.40 9.12 -3.00
CA ALA A 106 -5.96 9.00 -1.62
C ALA A 106 -4.61 9.71 -1.39
N LEU A 107 -3.61 9.49 -2.26
CA LEU A 107 -2.29 10.12 -2.18
C LEU A 107 -2.34 11.65 -2.32
N CYS A 108 -3.41 12.23 -2.87
CA CYS A 108 -3.62 13.68 -2.87
C CYS A 108 -4.13 14.25 -1.54
N ARG A 109 -4.56 13.40 -0.58
CA ARG A 109 -5.10 13.86 0.71
C ARG A 109 -3.97 14.26 1.66
N PRO A 110 -3.94 15.52 2.17
CA PRO A 110 -2.97 15.93 3.18
C PRO A 110 -3.01 15.08 4.45
N TYR A 111 -4.20 14.61 4.84
CA TYR A 111 -4.43 13.79 6.03
C TYR A 111 -3.53 12.53 6.07
N LEU A 112 -3.44 11.76 4.98
CA LEU A 112 -2.60 10.56 4.94
C LEU A 112 -1.12 10.89 5.19
N TRP A 113 -0.63 11.98 4.59
CA TRP A 113 0.76 12.37 4.77
C TRP A 113 1.04 12.92 6.16
N GLN A 114 0.13 13.74 6.70
CA GLN A 114 0.37 14.50 7.92
C GLN A 114 0.11 13.66 9.17
N GLU A 115 -1.01 12.93 9.19
CA GLU A 115 -1.50 12.21 10.36
C GLU A 115 -1.11 10.72 10.33
N MET A 116 -1.10 10.10 9.15
CA MET A 116 -0.89 8.64 9.04
C MET A 116 0.58 8.24 8.84
N MET A 117 1.44 9.18 8.47
CA MET A 117 2.88 8.95 8.24
C MET A 117 3.75 9.83 9.14
N ASN A 118 4.86 9.29 9.62
CA ASN A 118 5.92 10.10 10.20
C ASN A 118 6.83 10.72 9.09
N ALA A 119 7.76 11.61 9.48
CA ALA A 119 8.62 12.30 8.52
C ALA A 119 9.49 11.36 7.65
N SER A 120 10.02 10.28 8.23
CA SER A 120 10.82 9.30 7.50
C SER A 120 9.97 8.49 6.51
N GLN A 121 8.79 8.04 6.94
CA GLN A 121 7.82 7.36 6.08
C GLN A 121 7.42 8.24 4.90
N ARG A 122 7.07 9.50 5.15
CA ARG A 122 6.74 10.46 4.07
C ARG A 122 7.86 10.58 3.04
N GLN A 123 9.11 10.66 3.49
CA GLN A 123 10.25 10.77 2.59
C GLN A 123 10.44 9.50 1.75
N GLN A 124 10.38 8.33 2.37
CA GLN A 124 10.54 7.04 1.69
C GLN A 124 9.41 6.77 0.69
N VAL A 125 8.15 7.04 1.07
CA VAL A 125 7.00 6.91 0.16
C VAL A 125 7.14 7.86 -1.02
N ARG A 126 7.54 9.13 -0.81
CA ARG A 126 7.78 10.07 -1.92
C ARG A 126 8.85 9.57 -2.88
N GLN A 127 9.96 9.07 -2.35
CA GLN A 127 11.04 8.53 -3.16
C GLN A 127 10.56 7.33 -3.98
N PHE A 128 9.83 6.40 -3.34
CA PHE A 128 9.25 5.23 -3.99
C PHE A 128 8.33 5.59 -5.16
N LEU A 129 7.44 6.59 -4.97
CA LEU A 129 6.54 7.07 -6.03
C LEU A 129 7.33 7.68 -7.20
N LEU A 130 8.37 8.47 -6.92
CA LEU A 130 9.22 9.09 -7.94
C LEU A 130 10.02 8.04 -8.73
N ASP A 131 10.65 7.10 -8.03
CA ASP A 131 11.44 6.04 -8.65
C ASP A 131 10.58 5.16 -9.56
N THR A 132 9.36 4.83 -9.13
CA THR A 132 8.39 4.09 -9.95
C THR A 132 8.03 4.85 -11.22
N ALA A 133 7.75 6.16 -11.12
CA ALA A 133 7.42 6.98 -12.27
C ALA A 133 8.60 7.12 -13.26
N LEU A 134 9.82 7.29 -12.74
CA LEU A 134 11.03 7.34 -13.58
C LEU A 134 11.28 6.00 -14.28
N GLN A 135 11.19 4.89 -13.55
CA GLN A 135 11.36 3.56 -14.12
C GLN A 135 10.31 3.29 -15.21
N ARG A 136 9.07 3.73 -15.02
CA ARG A 136 8.03 3.65 -16.05
C ARG A 136 8.43 4.40 -17.32
N MET A 137 8.91 5.63 -17.18
CA MET A 137 9.35 6.44 -18.32
C MET A 137 10.54 5.81 -19.04
N ASP A 138 11.49 5.22 -18.31
CA ASP A 138 12.64 4.53 -18.90
C ASP A 138 12.21 3.28 -19.67
N ASN A 139 11.28 2.49 -19.11
CA ASN A 139 10.68 1.34 -19.80
C ASN A 139 9.98 1.74 -21.11
N GLU A 140 9.21 2.83 -21.10
CA GLU A 140 8.52 3.32 -22.31
C GLU A 140 9.47 3.83 -23.38
N ARG A 141 10.64 4.34 -22.98
CA ARG A 141 11.70 4.81 -23.89
C ARG A 141 12.62 3.69 -24.40
N GLY A 142 12.48 2.47 -23.86
CA GLY A 142 13.32 1.32 -24.22
C GLY A 142 14.71 1.34 -23.57
N PHE A 143 14.88 2.06 -22.46
CA PHE A 143 16.09 1.99 -21.64
C PHE A 143 15.94 0.83 -20.65
N GLN A 144 16.38 -0.38 -21.05
CA GLN A 144 16.47 -1.56 -20.19
C GLN A 144 17.91 -2.06 -20.10
#